data_AF-A0A7Y0PCS2-F1
#
_entry.id   AF-A0A7Y0PCS2-F1
#
_cell.length_a   1.000
_cell.length_b   1.000
_cell.length_c   1.000
_cell.angle_alpha   90.00
_cell.angle_beta   90.00
_cell.angle_gamma   90.00
#
_symmetry.space_group_name_H-M   'P 1'
#
loop_
_entity.id
_entity.type
_entity.pdbx_description
1 polymer ?
#
loop_
_entity_poly.entity_id
_entity_poly.type
_entity_poly.pdbx_seq_one_letter_code
_entity_poly.pdbx_strand_id
1 'polypeptide(L)'
;MRGLRRRLMSGDDSGYSLVDIMVATAVLSVLMVATMAAVTEIYSTVTRTVNTSFARDQVNNSFRRLDKDLRYANYVASPVSSASATGTAYSMVYAVPPATAAGETCRELSYDSGTRVLSWRKWNPTGTKPALSPFAGNLRLIGGTTAPFTLIPPDSTVYGSITTGASGLGKDFSPDYFQVRVQFNASVGKVVLPLDVVFTAQNMSGVSPTSSSC
;
A
#
# COMPACT_ATOMS: atom_id res chain seq x y z
N MET A 1 85.49 -23.61 -4.09
CA MET A 1 84.24 -23.23 -3.39
C MET A 1 83.08 -23.51 -4.36
N ARG A 2 82.55 -24.72 -4.61
CA ARG A 2 82.03 -25.84 -3.81
C ARG A 2 80.85 -25.49 -2.89
N GLY A 3 79.65 -25.47 -3.49
CA GLY A 3 78.56 -26.34 -3.04
C GLY A 3 77.45 -25.72 -2.18
N LEU A 4 76.63 -24.83 -2.75
CA LEU A 4 75.35 -24.43 -2.17
C LEU A 4 74.25 -24.44 -3.26
N ARG A 5 73.85 -25.64 -3.69
CA ARG A 5 72.74 -25.81 -4.65
C ARG A 5 72.11 -27.20 -4.60
N ARG A 6 71.59 -27.64 -3.44
CA ARG A 6 70.78 -28.88 -3.37
C ARG A 6 70.00 -29.07 -2.07
N ARG A 7 68.99 -28.23 -1.78
CA ARG A 7 67.98 -28.53 -0.74
C ARG A 7 66.61 -27.92 -1.04
N LEU A 8 66.10 -28.06 -2.27
CA LEU A 8 64.70 -27.69 -2.58
C LEU A 8 63.97 -28.70 -3.49
N MET A 9 64.49 -29.91 -3.71
CA MET A 9 63.79 -30.94 -4.50
C MET A 9 63.87 -32.30 -3.80
N SER A 10 63.08 -32.45 -2.74
CA SER A 10 62.44 -33.71 -2.37
C SER A 10 60.98 -33.35 -2.12
N GLY A 11 60.27 -33.07 -3.21
CA GLY A 11 58.82 -33.20 -3.22
C GLY A 11 58.56 -34.70 -3.30
N ASP A 12 57.99 -35.26 -2.24
CA ASP A 12 57.44 -36.61 -2.26
C ASP A 12 56.31 -36.61 -3.29
N ASP A 13 56.54 -37.17 -4.48
CA ASP A 13 55.50 -37.50 -5.45
C ASP A 13 54.71 -38.73 -4.96
N SER A 14 54.17 -38.66 -3.75
CA SER A 14 53.14 -39.58 -3.28
C SER A 14 51.86 -39.26 -4.03
N GLY A 15 51.64 -39.94 -5.15
CA GLY A 15 50.44 -39.77 -5.97
C GLY A 15 49.18 -39.85 -5.11
N TYR A 16 48.27 -38.90 -5.30
CA TYR A 16 46.97 -38.88 -4.62
C TYR A 16 46.26 -40.23 -4.79
N SER A 17 45.79 -40.80 -3.69
CA SER A 17 45.01 -42.03 -3.75
C SER A 17 43.68 -41.73 -4.44
N LEU A 18 43.19 -42.68 -5.26
CA LEU A 18 41.88 -42.60 -5.91
C LEU A 18 40.76 -42.36 -4.87
N VAL A 19 40.96 -42.88 -3.65
CA VAL A 19 40.08 -42.67 -2.50
C VAL A 19 40.01 -41.19 -2.09
N ASP A 20 41.13 -40.46 -2.11
CA ASP A 20 41.15 -39.04 -1.73
C ASP A 20 40.33 -38.19 -2.71
N ILE A 21 40.37 -38.53 -4.00
CA ILE A 21 39.59 -37.84 -5.03
C ILE A 21 38.08 -38.14 -4.86
N MET A 22 37.72 -39.38 -4.52
CA MET A 22 36.32 -39.74 -4.24
C MET A 22 35.77 -39.01 -3.01
N VAL A 23 36.55 -38.92 -1.93
CA VAL A 23 36.14 -38.19 -0.73
C VAL A 23 36.04 -36.69 -1.02
N ALA A 24 37.01 -36.11 -1.73
CA ALA A 24 36.99 -34.69 -2.09
C ALA A 24 35.77 -34.33 -2.96
N THR A 25 35.44 -35.16 -3.96
CA THR A 25 34.27 -34.94 -4.83
C THR A 25 32.94 -35.12 -4.07
N ALA A 26 32.85 -36.09 -3.16
CA ALA A 26 31.68 -36.27 -2.31
C ALA A 26 31.45 -35.05 -1.40
N VAL A 27 32.50 -34.57 -0.71
CA VAL A 27 32.41 -33.36 0.13
C VAL A 27 32.05 -32.13 -0.70
N LEU A 28 32.66 -31.96 -1.87
CA LEU A 28 32.36 -30.84 -2.77
C LEU A 28 30.90 -30.88 -3.25
N SER A 29 30.34 -32.06 -3.53
CA SER A 29 28.94 -32.20 -3.97
C SER A 29 27.96 -31.77 -2.89
N VAL A 30 28.20 -32.13 -1.61
CA VAL A 30 27.36 -31.72 -0.48
C VAL A 30 27.43 -30.21 -0.29
N LEU A 31 28.62 -29.61 -0.39
CA LEU A 31 28.79 -28.17 -0.32
C LEU A 31 28.07 -27.44 -1.46
N MET A 32 28.10 -27.99 -2.68
CA MET A 32 27.38 -27.42 -3.83
C MET A 32 25.86 -27.45 -3.59
N VAL A 33 25.31 -28.53 -3.04
CA VAL A 33 23.89 -28.61 -2.71
C VAL A 33 23.51 -27.61 -1.61
N ALA A 34 24.31 -27.51 -0.55
CA ALA A 34 24.06 -26.57 0.55
C ALA A 34 24.11 -25.11 0.08
N THR A 35 25.08 -24.75 -0.77
CA THR A 35 25.21 -23.40 -1.34
C THR A 35 24.07 -23.08 -2.30
N MET A 36 23.65 -24.03 -3.15
CA MET A 36 22.48 -23.84 -4.02
C MET A 36 21.20 -23.62 -3.21
N ALA A 37 20.99 -24.39 -2.14
CA ALA A 37 19.84 -24.20 -1.24
C ALA A 37 19.84 -22.79 -0.63
N ALA A 38 20.98 -22.34 -0.09
CA ALA A 38 21.13 -20.99 0.46
C ALA A 38 20.85 -19.90 -0.58
N VAL A 39 21.36 -20.07 -1.81
CA VAL A 39 21.12 -19.13 -2.91
C VAL A 39 19.63 -19.06 -3.28
N THR A 40 18.93 -20.19 -3.37
CA THR A 40 17.49 -20.21 -3.66
C THR A 40 16.66 -19.50 -2.59
N GLU A 41 17.04 -19.65 -1.32
CA GLU A 41 16.38 -18.96 -0.21
C GLU A 41 16.58 -17.44 -0.30
N ILE A 42 17.81 -17.00 -0.59
CA ILE A 42 18.13 -15.58 -0.81
C ILE A 42 17.29 -15.01 -1.96
N TYR A 43 17.24 -15.69 -3.11
CA TYR A 43 16.43 -15.24 -4.26
C TYR A 43 14.95 -15.11 -3.89
N SER A 44 14.38 -16.10 -3.19
CA SER A 44 12.98 -16.05 -2.77
C SER A 44 12.69 -14.85 -1.84
N THR A 45 13.63 -14.54 -0.96
CA THR A 45 13.54 -13.42 -0.02
C THR A 45 13.67 -12.08 -0.73
N VAL A 46 14.60 -11.96 -1.68
CA VAL A 46 14.77 -10.77 -2.51
C VAL A 46 13.52 -10.51 -3.34
N THR A 47 13.00 -11.52 -4.05
CA THR A 47 11.77 -11.38 -4.85
C THR A 47 10.58 -10.95 -3.99
N ARG A 48 10.42 -11.53 -2.79
CA ARG A 48 9.36 -11.12 -1.86
C ARG A 48 9.51 -9.67 -1.41
N THR A 49 10.74 -9.25 -1.13
CA THR A 49 11.06 -7.88 -0.68
C THR A 49 10.78 -6.88 -1.80
N VAL A 50 11.26 -7.16 -3.01
CA VAL A 50 11.05 -6.32 -4.20
C VAL A 50 9.56 -6.18 -4.53
N ASN A 51 8.80 -7.28 -4.55
CA ASN A 51 7.36 -7.24 -4.81
C ASN A 51 6.59 -6.45 -3.74
N THR A 52 7.00 -6.57 -2.47
CA THR A 52 6.41 -5.80 -1.38
C THR A 52 6.73 -4.30 -1.52
N SER A 53 7.95 -3.96 -1.95
CA SER A 53 8.35 -2.58 -2.20
C SER A 53 7.53 -1.96 -3.34
N PHE A 54 7.43 -2.64 -4.49
CA PHE A 54 6.63 -2.15 -5.62
C PHE A 54 5.16 -1.94 -5.24
N ALA A 55 4.56 -2.88 -4.48
CA ALA A 55 3.20 -2.73 -4.00
C ALA A 55 3.04 -1.51 -3.08
N ARG A 56 4.00 -1.27 -2.17
CA ARG A 56 4.01 -0.08 -1.31
C ARG A 56 4.17 1.21 -2.09
N ASP A 57 5.04 1.25 -3.09
CA ASP A 57 5.29 2.44 -3.90
C ASP A 57 4.08 2.81 -4.77
N GLN A 58 3.43 1.82 -5.36
CA GLN A 58 2.19 2.02 -6.12
C GLN A 58 1.08 2.57 -5.22
N VAL A 59 0.90 1.97 -4.04
CA VAL A 59 -0.04 2.45 -3.01
C VAL A 59 0.31 3.89 -2.63
N ASN A 60 1.56 4.19 -2.26
CA ASN A 60 1.98 5.53 -1.85
C ASN A 60 1.73 6.59 -2.92
N ASN A 61 2.06 6.32 -4.19
CA ASN A 61 1.83 7.28 -5.28
C ASN A 61 0.33 7.53 -5.52
N SER A 62 -0.46 6.46 -5.50
CA SER A 62 -1.91 6.51 -5.59
C SER A 62 -2.53 7.32 -4.46
N PHE A 63 -2.08 7.12 -3.22
CA PHE A 63 -2.58 7.84 -2.05
C PHE A 63 -2.10 9.29 -1.97
N ARG A 64 -0.91 9.62 -2.48
CA ARG A 64 -0.48 11.02 -2.63
C ARG A 64 -1.37 11.79 -3.61
N ARG A 65 -1.79 11.13 -4.69
CA ARG A 65 -2.75 11.72 -5.64
C ARG A 65 -4.12 11.91 -4.98
N LEU A 66 -4.56 10.90 -4.22
CA LEU A 66 -5.81 10.98 -3.47
C LEU A 66 -5.79 12.09 -2.41
N ASP A 67 -4.70 12.23 -1.65
CA ASP A 67 -4.50 13.29 -0.66
C ASP A 67 -4.65 14.66 -1.31
N LYS A 68 -3.98 14.89 -2.44
CA LYS A 68 -4.12 16.14 -3.19
C LYS A 68 -5.57 16.36 -3.63
N ASP A 69 -6.20 15.37 -4.23
CA ASP A 69 -7.57 15.50 -4.74
C ASP A 69 -8.58 15.77 -3.60
N LEU A 70 -8.48 15.06 -2.48
CA LEU A 70 -9.35 15.26 -1.31
C LEU A 70 -9.07 16.56 -0.57
N ARG A 71 -7.80 17.00 -0.50
CA ARG A 71 -7.45 18.27 0.14
C ARG A 71 -8.14 19.46 -0.51
N TYR A 72 -8.23 19.44 -1.84
CA TYR A 72 -8.89 20.48 -2.61
C TYR A 72 -10.35 20.16 -2.93
N ALA A 73 -10.90 19.05 -2.46
CA ALA A 73 -12.30 18.70 -2.69
C ALA A 73 -13.21 19.75 -2.06
N ASN A 74 -14.15 20.26 -2.84
CA ASN A 74 -15.18 21.20 -2.39
C ASN A 74 -16.49 20.49 -1.99
N TYR A 75 -16.57 19.19 -2.25
CA TYR A 75 -17.64 18.32 -1.81
C TYR A 75 -17.14 16.90 -1.61
N VAL A 76 -17.63 16.24 -0.55
CA VAL A 76 -17.43 14.82 -0.29
C VAL A 76 -18.76 14.25 0.18
N ALA A 77 -19.30 13.28 -0.56
CA ALA A 77 -20.51 12.57 -0.19
C ALA A 77 -20.24 11.63 0.99
N SER A 78 -21.27 11.39 1.80
CA SER A 78 -21.23 10.32 2.80
C SER A 78 -20.99 8.97 2.09
N PRO A 79 -20.03 8.15 2.55
CA PRO A 79 -19.81 6.85 1.97
C PRO A 79 -21.07 5.99 2.03
N VAL A 80 -21.34 5.27 0.94
CA VAL A 80 -22.49 4.36 0.84
C VAL A 80 -22.01 2.92 0.67
N SER A 81 -22.79 1.98 1.16
CA SER A 81 -22.59 0.55 0.90
C SER A 81 -23.79 -0.02 0.15
N SER A 82 -23.54 -0.85 -0.84
CA SER A 82 -24.56 -1.58 -1.58
C SER A 82 -24.18 -3.04 -1.75
N ALA A 83 -25.19 -3.88 -1.99
CA ALA A 83 -24.93 -5.25 -2.41
C ALA A 83 -24.30 -5.25 -3.81
N SER A 84 -23.32 -6.13 -4.00
CA SER A 84 -22.66 -6.42 -5.27
C SER A 84 -22.80 -7.91 -5.58
N ALA A 85 -22.66 -8.30 -6.86
CA ALA A 85 -22.75 -9.69 -7.28
C ALA A 85 -21.71 -10.60 -6.59
N THR A 86 -20.61 -10.04 -6.09
CA THR A 86 -19.52 -10.80 -5.46
C THR A 86 -19.37 -10.54 -3.96
N GLY A 87 -20.12 -9.59 -3.38
CA GLY A 87 -20.00 -9.20 -1.98
C GLY A 87 -20.66 -7.86 -1.68
N THR A 88 -20.06 -7.05 -0.81
CA THR A 88 -20.48 -5.67 -0.54
C THR A 88 -19.58 -4.69 -1.29
N ALA A 89 -20.19 -3.77 -2.03
CA ALA A 89 -19.52 -2.62 -2.62
C ALA A 89 -19.65 -1.42 -1.68
N TYR A 90 -18.54 -0.72 -1.45
CA TYR A 90 -18.48 0.53 -0.73
C TYR A 90 -18.06 1.60 -1.72
N SER A 91 -18.75 2.73 -1.76
CA SER A 91 -18.36 3.83 -2.63
C SER A 91 -18.41 5.16 -1.90
N MET A 92 -17.53 6.05 -2.34
CA MET A 92 -17.44 7.42 -1.86
C MET A 92 -17.22 8.33 -3.06
N VAL A 93 -18.08 9.33 -3.20
CA VAL A 93 -18.04 10.32 -4.27
C VAL A 93 -17.49 11.63 -3.69
N TYR A 94 -16.67 12.33 -4.46
CA TYR A 94 -16.19 13.66 -4.11
C TYR A 94 -16.03 14.51 -5.36
N ALA A 95 -16.21 15.81 -5.22
CA ALA A 95 -16.02 16.78 -6.29
C ALA A 95 -14.73 17.58 -6.02
N VAL A 96 -13.98 17.82 -7.09
CA VAL A 96 -12.81 18.70 -7.05
C VAL A 96 -13.12 19.90 -7.94
N PRO A 97 -12.85 21.13 -7.48
CA PRO A 97 -12.99 22.31 -8.31
C PRO A 97 -12.11 22.16 -9.54
N PRO A 98 -12.57 22.62 -10.72
CA PRO A 98 -11.79 22.46 -11.93
C PRO A 98 -10.53 23.32 -11.90
N ALA A 99 -9.51 22.87 -12.60
CA ALA A 99 -8.33 23.69 -12.87
C ALA A 99 -8.61 24.82 -13.88
N THR A 100 -9.74 24.77 -14.60
CA THR A 100 -10.18 25.71 -15.64
C THR A 100 -11.67 26.04 -15.47
N ALA A 101 -12.25 26.95 -16.25
CA ALA A 101 -13.67 27.31 -16.14
C ALA A 101 -14.68 26.19 -16.51
N ALA A 102 -14.24 24.94 -16.69
CA ALA A 102 -15.02 23.83 -17.27
C ALA A 102 -15.95 23.08 -16.29
N GLY A 103 -16.23 23.64 -15.10
CA GLY A 103 -17.12 23.04 -14.09
C GLY A 103 -16.47 21.92 -13.26
N GLU A 104 -17.05 21.60 -12.11
CA GLU A 104 -16.52 20.60 -11.15
C GLU A 104 -16.22 19.25 -11.80
N THR A 105 -15.20 18.54 -11.32
CA THR A 105 -14.93 17.16 -11.73
C THR A 105 -15.33 16.21 -10.62
N CYS A 106 -16.35 15.38 -10.88
CA CYS A 106 -16.79 14.33 -9.99
C CYS A 106 -15.84 13.14 -10.04
N ARG A 107 -15.58 12.55 -8.88
CA ARG A 107 -14.74 11.37 -8.73
C ARG A 107 -15.40 10.41 -7.77
N GLU A 108 -15.15 9.13 -7.99
CA GLU A 108 -15.61 8.07 -7.10
C GLU A 108 -14.50 7.10 -6.84
N LEU A 109 -14.35 6.74 -5.58
CA LEU A 109 -13.66 5.55 -5.15
C LEU A 109 -14.70 4.49 -4.82
N SER A 110 -14.50 3.28 -5.34
CA SER A 110 -15.37 2.15 -5.11
C SER A 110 -14.54 0.93 -4.75
N TYR A 111 -14.79 0.36 -3.59
CA TYR A 111 -14.18 -0.88 -3.14
C TYR A 111 -15.22 -1.99 -3.15
N ASP A 112 -14.90 -3.11 -3.80
CA ASP A 112 -15.73 -4.30 -3.78
C ASP A 112 -15.04 -5.39 -2.94
N SER A 113 -15.72 -5.84 -1.88
CA SER A 113 -15.18 -6.81 -0.91
C SER A 113 -15.07 -8.24 -1.45
N GLY A 114 -15.83 -8.58 -2.49
CA GLY A 114 -15.79 -9.89 -3.14
C GLY A 114 -14.58 -10.03 -4.04
N THR A 115 -14.42 -9.08 -4.96
CA THR A 115 -13.27 -9.00 -5.86
C THR A 115 -12.00 -8.51 -5.17
N ARG A 116 -12.12 -7.84 -4.02
CA ARG A 116 -11.01 -7.24 -3.24
C ARG A 116 -10.24 -6.18 -4.03
N VAL A 117 -10.95 -5.47 -4.91
CA VAL A 117 -10.39 -4.42 -5.74
C VAL A 117 -10.96 -3.07 -5.33
N LEU A 118 -10.08 -2.13 -5.04
CA LEU A 118 -10.39 -0.72 -5.03
C LEU A 118 -10.28 -0.22 -6.47
N SER A 119 -11.33 0.43 -6.93
CA SER A 119 -11.48 1.00 -8.26
C SER A 119 -11.81 2.47 -8.14
N TRP A 120 -11.56 3.21 -9.21
CA TRP A 120 -11.82 4.64 -9.28
C TRP A 120 -12.44 5.01 -10.62
N ARG A 121 -13.14 6.13 -10.66
CA ARG A 121 -13.59 6.76 -11.90
C ARG A 121 -13.71 8.27 -11.74
N LYS A 122 -13.74 8.97 -12.86
CA LYS A 122 -13.92 10.42 -12.94
C LYS A 122 -14.94 10.76 -14.04
N TRP A 123 -15.78 11.76 -13.81
CA TRP A 123 -16.73 12.27 -14.80
C TRP A 123 -17.03 13.74 -14.55
N ASN A 124 -17.58 14.40 -15.58
CA ASN A 124 -18.16 15.72 -15.41
C ASN A 124 -19.61 15.54 -14.95
N PRO A 125 -20.14 16.39 -14.05
CA PRO A 125 -21.49 16.24 -13.48
C PRO A 125 -22.61 16.10 -14.53
N THR A 126 -22.48 16.77 -15.66
CA THR A 126 -23.44 16.73 -16.78
C THR A 126 -23.23 15.57 -17.74
N GLY A 127 -22.19 14.77 -17.56
CA GLY A 127 -21.79 13.69 -18.45
C GLY A 127 -22.16 12.30 -17.93
N THR A 128 -22.09 11.30 -18.83
CA THR A 128 -22.30 9.90 -18.47
C THR A 128 -21.19 9.40 -17.54
N LYS A 129 -21.59 8.74 -16.46
CA LYS A 129 -20.68 8.10 -15.50
C LYS A 129 -19.96 6.93 -16.18
N PRO A 130 -18.62 6.94 -16.32
CA PRO A 130 -17.90 5.87 -16.98
C PRO A 130 -17.80 4.62 -16.08
N ALA A 131 -17.30 3.54 -16.68
CA ALA A 131 -16.97 2.31 -15.97
C ALA A 131 -15.87 2.56 -14.91
N LEU A 132 -15.87 1.73 -13.87
CA LEU A 132 -14.81 1.68 -12.86
C LEU A 132 -13.50 1.21 -13.49
N SER A 133 -12.41 1.91 -13.19
CA SER A 133 -11.04 1.49 -13.51
C SER A 133 -10.37 0.95 -12.24
N PRO A 134 -9.63 -0.17 -12.29
CA PRO A 134 -8.94 -0.69 -11.11
C PRO A 134 -7.89 0.31 -10.62
N PHE A 135 -7.80 0.48 -9.30
CA PHE A 135 -6.88 1.38 -8.62
C PHE A 135 -5.85 0.60 -7.78
N ALA A 136 -6.33 -0.36 -6.98
CA ALA A 136 -5.51 -1.26 -6.19
C ALA A 136 -6.25 -2.60 -5.97
N GLY A 137 -5.52 -3.71 -5.91
CA GLY A 137 -6.08 -5.05 -5.70
C GLY A 137 -5.61 -5.70 -4.40
N ASN A 138 -6.18 -6.87 -4.07
CA ASN A 138 -5.84 -7.66 -2.89
C ASN A 138 -6.03 -6.92 -1.56
N LEU A 139 -7.04 -6.06 -1.49
CA LEU A 139 -7.39 -5.33 -0.28
C LEU A 139 -8.49 -6.07 0.49
N ARG A 140 -8.37 -6.10 1.82
CA ARG A 140 -9.35 -6.67 2.73
C ARG A 140 -9.85 -5.61 3.71
N LEU A 141 -11.09 -5.74 4.15
CA LEU A 141 -11.61 -4.91 5.23
C LEU A 141 -10.89 -5.23 6.55
N ILE A 142 -10.63 -4.20 7.35
CA ILE A 142 -10.12 -4.37 8.70
C ILE A 142 -11.21 -5.05 9.54
N GLY A 143 -10.88 -6.14 10.23
CA GLY A 143 -11.85 -6.93 10.98
C GLY A 143 -12.90 -7.66 10.12
N GLY A 144 -12.79 -7.61 8.78
CA GLY A 144 -13.70 -8.26 7.84
C GLY A 144 -15.05 -7.56 7.63
N THR A 145 -15.43 -6.62 8.50
CA THR A 145 -16.74 -5.95 8.46
C THR A 145 -16.66 -4.42 8.48
N THR A 146 -15.54 -3.85 8.91
CA THR A 146 -15.42 -2.39 9.04
C THR A 146 -15.43 -1.73 7.67
N ALA A 147 -16.30 -0.74 7.46
CA ALA A 147 -16.37 0.02 6.22
C ALA A 147 -15.00 0.65 5.91
N PRO A 148 -14.55 0.62 4.65
CA PRO A 148 -13.23 1.10 4.28
C PRO A 148 -13.13 2.62 4.19
N PHE A 149 -14.26 3.31 4.08
CA PHE A 149 -14.35 4.76 3.99
C PHE A 149 -15.19 5.29 5.14
N THR A 150 -14.73 6.35 5.78
CA THR A 150 -15.49 7.05 6.82
C THR A 150 -15.32 8.54 6.62
N LEU A 151 -16.44 9.24 6.47
CA LEU A 151 -16.46 10.70 6.51
C LEU A 151 -16.60 11.12 7.98
N ILE A 152 -15.64 11.89 8.45
CA ILE A 152 -15.57 12.42 9.81
C ILE A 152 -15.91 13.90 9.68
N PRO A 153 -17.13 14.32 10.05
CA PRO A 153 -17.48 15.73 10.04
C PRO A 153 -16.73 16.49 11.14
N PRO A 154 -16.64 17.83 11.04
CA PRO A 154 -15.87 18.62 12.01
C PRO A 154 -16.42 18.52 13.45
N ASP A 155 -17.72 18.28 13.61
CA ASP A 155 -18.41 18.08 14.89
C ASP A 155 -18.37 16.63 15.42
N SER A 156 -17.60 15.74 14.78
CA SER A 156 -17.55 14.32 15.15
C SER A 156 -16.97 14.08 16.55
N THR A 157 -17.59 13.16 17.29
CA THR A 157 -17.12 12.71 18.61
C THR A 157 -15.78 11.97 18.58
N VAL A 158 -15.27 11.62 17.40
CA VAL A 158 -13.89 11.10 17.25
C VAL A 158 -12.88 12.14 17.77
N TYR A 159 -13.17 13.43 17.62
CA TYR A 159 -12.41 14.52 18.25
C TYR A 159 -12.87 14.82 19.67
N GLY A 160 -13.99 14.26 20.15
CA GLY A 160 -14.53 14.51 21.48
C GLY A 160 -13.63 14.02 22.62
N SER A 161 -12.70 13.10 22.34
CA SER A 161 -11.62 12.73 23.29
C SER A 161 -10.55 13.81 23.46
N ILE A 162 -10.52 14.76 22.51
CA ILE A 162 -9.70 15.96 22.54
C ILE A 162 -10.56 17.05 23.18
N THR A 163 -10.73 16.98 24.49
CA THR A 163 -11.44 18.03 25.24
C THR A 163 -10.70 19.36 25.08
N THR A 164 -11.44 20.46 24.94
CA THR A 164 -10.90 21.81 25.09
C THR A 164 -10.06 21.90 26.36
N GLY A 165 -8.79 22.28 26.24
CA GLY A 165 -7.83 22.26 27.35
C GLY A 165 -6.94 21.00 27.44
N ALA A 166 -7.04 20.05 26.50
CA ALA A 166 -6.00 19.05 26.30
C ALA A 166 -4.66 19.75 26.02
N SER A 167 -3.59 19.30 26.69
CA SER A 167 -2.26 19.91 26.57
C SER A 167 -1.83 19.99 25.10
N GLY A 168 -1.53 21.19 24.61
CA GLY A 168 -1.13 21.44 23.22
C GLY A 168 -2.23 22.00 22.31
N LEU A 169 -3.47 22.14 22.78
CA LEU A 169 -4.55 22.77 22.02
C LEU A 169 -5.06 24.03 22.71
N GLY A 170 -5.34 25.06 21.92
CA GLY A 170 -5.97 26.28 22.42
C GLY A 170 -7.35 25.97 22.99
N LYS A 171 -7.76 26.75 24.00
CA LYS A 171 -9.13 26.72 24.57
C LYS A 171 -10.25 26.92 23.55
N ASP A 172 -9.90 27.51 22.39
CA ASP A 172 -10.80 27.84 21.28
C ASP A 172 -10.59 26.90 20.07
N PHE A 173 -9.95 25.73 20.27
CA PHE A 173 -9.79 24.75 19.18
C PHE A 173 -11.15 24.16 18.80
N SER A 174 -11.54 24.38 17.53
CA SER A 174 -12.66 23.73 16.86
C SER A 174 -12.10 23.04 15.61
N PRO A 175 -12.37 21.75 15.38
CA PRO A 175 -12.13 21.16 14.07
C PRO A 175 -13.07 21.86 13.08
N ASP A 176 -12.51 22.52 12.07
CA ASP A 176 -13.31 23.26 11.07
C ASP A 176 -13.45 22.52 9.72
N TYR A 177 -12.71 21.42 9.56
CA TYR A 177 -12.59 20.70 8.29
C TYR A 177 -13.13 19.28 8.36
N PHE A 178 -13.75 18.84 7.28
CA PHE A 178 -14.11 17.45 7.08
C PHE A 178 -12.85 16.60 6.90
N GLN A 179 -12.86 15.40 7.49
CA GLN A 179 -11.82 14.41 7.28
C GLN A 179 -12.39 13.15 6.64
N VAL A 180 -11.60 12.52 5.78
CA VAL A 180 -11.94 11.25 5.14
C VAL A 180 -10.92 10.23 5.59
N ARG A 181 -11.36 9.23 6.33
CA ARG A 181 -10.54 8.07 6.70
C ARG A 181 -10.72 6.98 5.65
N VAL A 182 -9.59 6.44 5.20
CA VAL A 182 -9.51 5.32 4.27
C VAL A 182 -8.69 4.22 4.92
N GLN A 183 -9.28 3.04 5.07
CA GLN A 183 -8.69 1.97 5.85
C GLN A 183 -8.87 0.59 5.22
N PHE A 184 -7.78 -0.16 5.09
CA PHE A 184 -7.72 -1.49 4.46
C PHE A 184 -6.59 -2.33 5.05
N ASN A 185 -6.64 -3.64 4.82
CA ASN A 185 -5.50 -4.54 4.94
C ASN A 185 -5.08 -4.98 3.54
N ALA A 186 -3.92 -4.53 3.08
CA ALA A 186 -3.34 -4.97 1.81
C ALA A 186 -2.62 -6.32 2.00
N SER A 187 -2.84 -7.28 1.10
CA SER A 187 -2.21 -8.61 1.17
C SER A 187 -1.24 -8.81 0.00
N VAL A 188 0.02 -9.12 0.29
CA VAL A 188 1.04 -9.51 -0.70
C VAL A 188 1.64 -10.85 -0.30
N GLY A 189 1.20 -11.93 -0.95
CA GLY A 189 1.51 -13.29 -0.52
C GLY A 189 0.99 -13.56 0.90
N LYS A 190 1.90 -13.92 1.81
CA LYS A 190 1.60 -14.14 3.24
C LYS A 190 1.70 -12.87 4.11
N VAL A 191 2.13 -11.74 3.53
CA VAL A 191 2.27 -10.47 4.28
C VAL A 191 0.95 -9.71 4.23
N VAL A 192 0.47 -9.29 5.39
CA VAL A 192 -0.64 -8.35 5.54
C VAL A 192 -0.08 -7.02 6.01
N LEU A 193 -0.38 -5.95 5.27
CA LEU A 193 0.01 -4.59 5.60
C LEU A 193 -1.25 -3.78 5.93
N PRO A 194 -1.42 -3.32 7.19
CA PRO A 194 -2.49 -2.41 7.52
C PRO A 194 -2.23 -1.06 6.84
N LEU A 195 -3.27 -0.51 6.24
CA LEU A 195 -3.31 0.81 5.66
C LEU A 195 -4.45 1.57 6.33
N ASP A 196 -4.12 2.67 6.98
CA ASP A 196 -5.09 3.53 7.65
C ASP A 196 -4.60 4.96 7.49
N VAL A 197 -5.31 5.73 6.66
CA VAL A 197 -4.91 7.07 6.27
C VAL A 197 -6.10 8.00 6.42
N VAL A 198 -5.85 9.20 6.94
CA VAL A 198 -6.84 10.24 7.10
C VAL A 198 -6.44 11.43 6.24
N PHE A 199 -7.38 11.90 5.42
CA PHE A 199 -7.24 13.07 4.56
C PHE A 199 -8.11 14.20 5.08
N THR A 200 -7.62 15.44 4.99
CA THR A 200 -8.40 16.63 5.39
C THR A 200 -8.89 17.36 4.15
N ALA A 201 -10.20 17.53 4.01
CA ALA A 201 -10.81 18.32 2.93
C ALA A 201 -10.85 19.80 3.34
N GLN A 202 -9.83 20.56 2.96
CA GLN A 202 -9.62 21.94 3.42
C GLN A 202 -10.60 22.93 2.78
N ASN A 203 -11.18 22.58 1.63
CA ASN A 203 -12.10 23.46 0.90
C ASN A 203 -13.58 23.21 1.25
N MET A 204 -13.85 22.40 2.28
CA MET A 204 -15.18 22.19 2.87
C MET A 204 -15.18 22.79 4.28
N SER A 205 -15.69 24.02 4.43
CA SER A 205 -15.81 24.68 5.74
C SER A 205 -17.24 24.59 6.27
N GLY A 206 -17.39 24.12 7.52
CA GLY A 206 -18.55 24.34 8.42
C GLY A 206 -19.90 23.71 8.04
N VAL A 207 -20.22 23.53 6.77
CA VAL A 207 -21.47 22.93 6.28
C VAL A 207 -21.16 22.17 5.00
N SER A 208 -21.35 20.84 5.00
CA SER A 208 -21.26 20.09 3.74
C SER A 208 -22.36 20.62 2.82
N PRO A 209 -22.06 20.95 1.54
CA PRO A 209 -23.11 21.23 0.57
C PRO A 209 -24.08 20.04 0.59
N THR A 210 -25.36 20.28 0.87
CA THR A 210 -26.37 19.22 0.95
C THR A 210 -26.67 18.60 -0.42
N SER A 211 -26.18 19.22 -1.50
CA SER A 211 -26.29 18.72 -2.86
C SER A 211 -25.06 19.14 -3.66
N SER A 212 -24.34 18.14 -4.19
CA SER A 212 -23.42 18.32 -5.30
C SER A 212 -24.15 17.96 -6.60
N SER A 213 -23.58 18.39 -7.71
CA SER A 213 -23.97 17.89 -9.02
C SER A 213 -23.40 16.48 -9.30
N CYS A 214 -22.54 16.00 -8.38
CA CYS A 214 -22.15 14.61 -8.18
C CYS A 214 -23.09 13.93 -7.16
#